data_AF-A0A932VPR1-F1
#
_entry.id   AF-A0A932VPR1-F1
#
_cell.length_a   1.000
_cell.length_b   1.000
_cell.length_c   1.000
_cell.angle_alpha   90.00
_cell.angle_beta   90.00
_cell.angle_gamma   90.00
#
_symmetry.space_group_name_H-M   'P 1'
#
loop_
_entity.id
_entity.type
_entity.pdbx_description
1 polymer ?
#
loop_
_entity_poly.entity_id
_entity_poly.type
_entity_poly.pdbx_seq_one_letter_code
_entity_poly.pdbx_strand_id
1 'polypeptide(L)'
;MHHHILHPINWVLALFPEKYLFHALTLKAFLEVSFVGYFAFRIFSLYQQETWAALMLAVVAQLGGFTWFTLTTFIGSHLLLASLIAIYLIVTYESRRRVVTFVLLSLCFFDILMMGHIGYIFAFGIPIIVAFAAKTWPGCVLRPWTGLTPVFITAGFIGVVLASPRLWAVLHGLLYEQLAVSNMWLPSLMGNTGYFVLTGFIPEVMGIHLGDSAAISQVLGIGGRHTQFHNLLYFGVISVIFIYLSLLGALGTRVFTLAILTLFVAITPLYLIQPVSDIFNVLLFPAIHDIIPRTLTAFLILATLVLALRESANDRAKPSEAVMRWFTLVIGLIVAMSLTMGVKVLHENMGVLGPEKWSTIFIGARLALLAVLAISAWIVWKLRFDVDTTRKLSNVAAVVFLIAALVGAAVAFKLRLFSEQWLVLRGFIYTLGAAIWSLVILAFARSSSGENDKTTLYYRLAVAGVVGAAIMILLPLPEMSGQRSIGGNVLAAMMGTLKFILLAFVAIEMVIRWTSGHISRTLFLALITLFTIGDLLFFNKVYSHVGASPFVSAQSIYSPRTVPGTEADLTAWRKSDSLPNLLANPQMHRENGAVQGW
;
A
#
# COMPACT_ATOMS: atom_id res chain seq x y z
N MET A 1 -7.43 11.53 -15.82
CA MET A 1 -8.68 10.82 -16.20
C MET A 1 -8.98 10.76 -17.70
N HIS A 2 -8.64 11.77 -18.52
CA HIS A 2 -8.79 11.67 -19.99
C HIS A 2 -8.19 10.38 -20.57
N HIS A 3 -7.02 9.94 -20.08
CA HIS A 3 -6.41 8.66 -20.47
C HIS A 3 -7.10 7.39 -19.92
N HIS A 4 -7.97 7.48 -18.89
CA HIS A 4 -8.65 6.32 -18.29
C HIS A 4 -9.82 5.85 -19.15
N ILE A 5 -10.61 6.76 -19.72
CA ILE A 5 -11.74 6.42 -20.62
C ILE A 5 -11.22 5.85 -21.94
N LEU A 6 -10.02 6.28 -22.36
CA LEU A 6 -9.36 5.78 -23.58
C LEU A 6 -8.80 4.36 -23.42
N HIS A 7 -8.70 3.82 -22.20
CA HIS A 7 -8.26 2.44 -22.02
C HIS A 7 -9.35 1.46 -22.49
N PRO A 8 -9.04 0.47 -23.37
CA PRO A 8 -10.04 -0.44 -23.93
C PRO A 8 -10.91 -1.17 -22.89
N ILE A 9 -10.35 -1.54 -21.73
CA ILE A 9 -11.13 -2.16 -20.65
C ILE A 9 -12.24 -1.27 -20.08
N ASN A 10 -12.12 0.05 -20.27
CA ASN A 10 -13.09 1.02 -19.81
C ASN A 10 -14.06 1.43 -20.93
N TRP A 11 -13.93 0.90 -22.15
CA TRP A 11 -14.87 1.21 -23.24
C TRP A 11 -16.28 0.70 -22.96
N VAL A 12 -16.44 -0.32 -22.11
CA VAL A 12 -17.76 -0.72 -21.60
C VAL A 12 -18.46 0.41 -20.85
N LEU A 13 -17.71 1.35 -20.26
CA LEU A 13 -18.28 2.53 -19.60
C LEU A 13 -18.91 3.50 -20.61
N ALA A 14 -18.52 3.45 -21.89
CA ALA A 14 -19.11 4.27 -22.95
C ALA A 14 -20.57 3.88 -23.26
N LEU A 15 -21.03 2.71 -22.79
CA LEU A 15 -22.42 2.26 -22.89
C LEU A 15 -23.35 2.98 -21.91
N PHE A 16 -22.80 3.67 -20.90
CA PHE A 16 -23.59 4.39 -19.90
C PHE A 16 -23.77 5.87 -20.30
N PRO A 17 -24.90 6.51 -19.93
CA PRO A 17 -25.05 7.96 -20.01
C PRO A 17 -23.97 8.68 -19.18
N GLU A 18 -23.53 9.84 -19.64
CA GLU A 18 -22.46 10.63 -19.01
C GLU A 18 -22.73 10.93 -17.52
N LYS A 19 -23.99 11.24 -17.17
CA LYS A 19 -24.42 11.47 -15.77
C LYS A 19 -24.19 10.28 -14.83
N TYR A 20 -24.10 9.06 -15.36
CA TYR A 20 -23.83 7.84 -14.58
C TYR A 20 -22.41 7.32 -14.74
N LEU A 21 -21.56 7.97 -15.53
CA LEU A 21 -20.21 7.49 -15.82
C LEU A 21 -19.38 7.23 -14.55
N PHE A 22 -19.40 8.17 -13.60
CA PHE A 22 -18.68 7.99 -12.34
C PHE A 22 -19.30 6.92 -11.44
N HIS A 23 -20.62 6.80 -11.41
CA HIS A 23 -21.28 5.72 -10.67
C HIS A 23 -20.90 4.35 -11.24
N ALA A 24 -20.87 4.21 -12.56
CA ALA A 24 -20.46 2.99 -13.24
C ALA A 24 -18.96 2.69 -13.03
N LEU A 25 -18.10 3.72 -13.06
CA LEU A 25 -16.68 3.59 -12.75
C LEU A 25 -16.44 3.16 -11.31
N THR A 26 -17.14 3.78 -10.35
CA THR A 26 -17.07 3.40 -8.93
C THR A 26 -17.55 1.98 -8.72
N LEU A 27 -18.65 1.57 -9.35
CA LEU A 27 -19.13 0.19 -9.30
C LEU A 27 -18.11 -0.78 -9.88
N LYS A 28 -17.52 -0.47 -11.04
CA LYS A 28 -16.46 -1.27 -11.66
C LYS A 28 -15.27 -1.43 -10.72
N ALA A 29 -14.75 -0.34 -10.15
CA ALA A 29 -13.63 -0.38 -9.22
C ALA A 29 -13.96 -1.16 -7.94
N PHE A 30 -15.18 -0.99 -7.40
CA PHE A 30 -15.66 -1.75 -6.25
C PHE A 30 -15.70 -3.26 -6.53
N LEU A 31 -16.18 -3.66 -7.71
CA LEU A 31 -16.20 -5.06 -8.14
C LEU A 31 -14.78 -5.60 -8.31
N GLU A 32 -13.90 -4.87 -8.98
CA GLU A 32 -12.51 -5.27 -9.18
C GLU A 32 -11.80 -5.53 -7.84
N VAL A 33 -11.89 -4.59 -6.89
CA VAL A 33 -11.29 -4.74 -5.55
C VAL A 33 -11.92 -5.89 -4.78
N SER A 34 -13.23 -6.08 -4.89
CA SER A 34 -13.92 -7.22 -4.26
C SER A 34 -13.44 -8.56 -4.82
N PHE A 35 -13.27 -8.65 -6.14
CA PHE A 35 -12.74 -9.85 -6.79
C PHE A 35 -11.25 -10.07 -6.48
N VAL A 36 -10.45 -9.02 -6.34
CA VAL A 36 -9.06 -9.12 -5.85
C VAL A 36 -9.04 -9.84 -4.49
N GLY A 37 -9.88 -9.41 -3.54
CA GLY A 37 -10.01 -10.07 -2.23
C GLY A 37 -10.49 -11.52 -2.35
N TYR A 38 -11.50 -11.78 -3.18
CA TYR A 38 -12.04 -13.12 -3.41
C TYR A 38 -10.98 -14.08 -3.99
N PHE A 39 -10.32 -13.72 -5.10
CA PHE A 39 -9.31 -14.58 -5.72
C PHE A 39 -8.08 -14.73 -4.84
N ALA A 40 -7.65 -13.68 -4.14
CA ALA A 40 -6.58 -13.78 -3.15
C ALA A 40 -6.93 -14.81 -2.07
N PHE A 41 -8.11 -14.73 -1.46
CA PHE A 41 -8.58 -15.71 -0.48
C PHE A 41 -8.56 -17.14 -1.03
N ARG A 42 -9.11 -17.33 -2.25
CA ARG A 42 -9.17 -18.65 -2.91
C ARG A 42 -7.80 -19.23 -3.22
N ILE A 43 -6.80 -18.39 -3.55
CA ILE A 43 -5.42 -18.82 -3.73
C ILE A 43 -4.82 -19.19 -2.38
N PHE A 44 -4.90 -18.31 -1.38
CA PHE A 44 -4.25 -18.51 -0.09
C PHE A 44 -4.85 -19.68 0.71
N SER A 45 -6.14 -19.95 0.56
CA SER A 45 -6.79 -21.13 1.16
C SER A 45 -6.22 -22.46 0.66
N LEU A 46 -5.53 -22.49 -0.50
CA LEU A 46 -4.84 -23.69 -0.98
C LEU A 46 -3.56 -23.98 -0.21
N TYR A 47 -2.99 -22.95 0.42
CA TYR A 47 -1.67 -23.02 1.08
C TYR A 47 -1.74 -22.90 2.60
N GLN A 48 -2.88 -22.46 3.15
CA GLN A 48 -3.11 -22.32 4.58
C GLN A 48 -4.00 -23.45 5.11
N GLN A 49 -3.70 -23.92 6.31
CA GLN A 49 -4.56 -24.89 7.03
C GLN A 49 -5.74 -24.20 7.73
N GLU A 50 -5.53 -22.97 8.22
CA GLU A 50 -6.54 -22.22 8.97
C GLU A 50 -7.12 -21.10 8.11
N THR A 51 -8.45 -21.04 8.05
CA THR A 51 -9.19 -20.04 7.26
C THR A 51 -8.84 -18.61 7.63
N TRP A 52 -8.61 -18.32 8.92
CA TRP A 52 -8.24 -16.99 9.39
C TRP A 52 -6.90 -16.50 8.83
N ALA A 53 -5.92 -17.39 8.64
CA ALA A 53 -4.65 -17.03 7.99
C ALA A 53 -4.88 -16.64 6.51
N ALA A 54 -5.69 -17.42 5.78
CA ALA A 54 -6.05 -17.09 4.40
C ALA A 54 -6.84 -15.78 4.30
N LEU A 55 -7.74 -15.52 5.26
CA LEU A 55 -8.52 -14.29 5.33
C LEU A 55 -7.63 -13.06 5.60
N MET A 56 -6.68 -13.16 6.54
CA MET A 56 -5.71 -12.10 6.78
C MET A 56 -4.95 -11.74 5.50
N LEU A 57 -4.42 -12.73 4.78
CA LEU A 57 -3.68 -12.52 3.55
C LEU A 57 -4.56 -11.88 2.45
N ALA A 58 -5.82 -12.30 2.35
CA ALA A 58 -6.78 -11.71 1.42
C ALA A 58 -7.09 -10.25 1.76
N VAL A 59 -7.23 -9.92 3.05
CA VAL A 59 -7.40 -8.54 3.52
C VAL A 59 -6.17 -7.69 3.19
N VAL A 60 -4.96 -8.20 3.41
CA VAL A 60 -3.71 -7.49 3.05
C VAL A 60 -3.64 -7.24 1.55
N ALA A 61 -4.00 -8.23 0.73
CA ALA A 61 -4.06 -8.07 -0.72
C ALA A 61 -5.13 -7.06 -1.16
N GLN A 62 -6.31 -7.07 -0.53
CA GLN A 62 -7.44 -6.22 -0.93
C GLN A 62 -7.34 -4.77 -0.43
N LEU A 63 -6.94 -4.58 0.82
CA LEU A 63 -6.94 -3.26 1.49
C LEU A 63 -5.53 -2.67 1.65
N GLY A 64 -4.48 -3.42 1.32
CA GLY A 64 -3.10 -2.96 1.42
C GLY A 64 -2.81 -1.80 0.47
N GLY A 65 -1.73 -1.07 0.78
CA GLY A 65 -1.29 0.10 0.05
C GLY A 65 -1.02 -0.16 -1.44
N PHE A 66 -0.71 -1.40 -1.84
CA PHE A 66 -0.56 -1.73 -3.27
C PHE A 66 -1.88 -1.66 -4.03
N THR A 67 -2.97 -2.22 -3.49
CA THR A 67 -4.29 -2.13 -4.15
C THR A 67 -4.80 -0.69 -4.14
N TRP A 68 -4.51 0.07 -3.08
CA TRP A 68 -4.81 1.50 -3.08
C TRP A 68 -4.03 2.27 -4.14
N PHE A 69 -2.75 1.96 -4.31
CA PHE A 69 -1.89 2.53 -5.34
C PHE A 69 -2.37 2.18 -6.76
N THR A 70 -2.83 0.94 -7.00
CA THR A 70 -3.38 0.53 -8.30
C THR A 70 -4.74 1.14 -8.62
N LEU A 71 -5.41 1.79 -7.65
CA LEU A 71 -6.65 2.54 -7.85
C LEU A 71 -6.41 4.03 -8.07
N THR A 72 -5.53 4.65 -7.27
CA THR A 72 -5.39 6.11 -7.23
C THR A 72 -4.39 6.66 -8.22
N THR A 73 -3.27 5.96 -8.41
CA THR A 73 -2.15 6.49 -9.17
C THR A 73 -2.03 5.82 -10.54
N PHE A 74 -2.64 4.65 -10.71
CA PHE A 74 -2.45 3.81 -11.89
C PHE A 74 -3.75 3.22 -12.43
N ILE A 75 -3.80 2.90 -13.72
CA ILE A 75 -4.85 2.05 -14.31
C ILE A 75 -4.49 0.58 -14.04
N GLY A 76 -4.27 0.22 -12.77
CA GLY A 76 -3.65 -1.06 -12.39
C GLY A 76 -4.60 -2.07 -11.75
N SER A 77 -5.78 -1.64 -11.28
CA SER A 77 -6.71 -2.50 -10.54
C SER A 77 -7.16 -3.72 -11.35
N HIS A 78 -7.52 -3.52 -12.62
CA HIS A 78 -7.87 -4.61 -13.53
C HIS A 78 -6.69 -5.54 -13.82
N LEU A 79 -5.47 -5.01 -13.98
CA LEU A 79 -4.26 -5.81 -14.18
C LEU A 79 -3.93 -6.66 -12.96
N LEU A 80 -4.07 -6.11 -11.75
CA LEU A 80 -3.93 -6.86 -10.50
C LEU A 80 -4.94 -8.01 -10.43
N LEU A 81 -6.19 -7.74 -10.78
CA LEU A 81 -7.23 -8.75 -10.85
C LEU A 81 -6.90 -9.82 -11.89
N ALA A 82 -6.51 -9.44 -13.10
CA ALA A 82 -6.14 -10.37 -14.18
C ALA A 82 -4.95 -11.26 -13.78
N SER A 83 -3.93 -10.70 -13.13
CA SER A 83 -2.80 -11.47 -12.59
C SER A 83 -3.25 -12.48 -11.53
N LEU A 84 -4.12 -12.08 -10.60
CA LEU A 84 -4.64 -12.99 -9.58
C LEU A 84 -5.52 -14.09 -10.18
N ILE A 85 -6.37 -13.77 -11.17
CA ILE A 85 -7.15 -14.77 -11.89
C ILE A 85 -6.21 -15.75 -12.60
N ALA A 86 -5.21 -15.26 -13.33
CA ALA A 86 -4.26 -16.11 -14.03
C ALA A 86 -3.49 -17.03 -13.06
N ILE A 87 -2.99 -16.48 -11.95
CA ILE A 87 -2.34 -17.26 -10.89
C ILE A 87 -3.30 -18.30 -10.33
N TYR A 88 -4.55 -17.94 -10.04
CA TYR A 88 -5.57 -18.87 -9.57
C TYR A 88 -5.79 -20.00 -10.57
N LEU A 89 -5.92 -19.68 -11.87
CA LEU A 89 -6.08 -20.66 -12.96
C LEU A 89 -4.92 -21.64 -13.05
N ILE A 90 -3.69 -21.15 -12.86
CA ILE A 90 -2.45 -21.95 -12.84
C ILE A 90 -2.42 -22.89 -11.64
N VAL A 91 -2.60 -22.37 -10.42
CA VAL A 91 -2.40 -23.16 -9.20
C VAL A 91 -3.48 -24.22 -8.98
N THR A 92 -4.67 -24.03 -9.57
CA THR A 92 -5.80 -24.97 -9.51
C THR A 92 -6.08 -25.68 -10.84
N TYR A 93 -5.11 -25.71 -11.75
CA TYR A 93 -5.24 -26.31 -13.08
C TYR A 93 -5.82 -27.74 -13.05
N GLU A 94 -5.38 -28.58 -12.11
CA GLU A 94 -5.79 -29.98 -12.03
C GLU A 94 -7.29 -30.16 -11.72
N SER A 95 -7.92 -29.16 -11.12
CA SER A 95 -9.35 -29.18 -10.76
C SER A 95 -10.29 -28.75 -11.90
N ARG A 96 -9.74 -28.39 -13.08
CA ARG A 96 -10.51 -27.78 -14.17
C ARG A 96 -10.30 -28.47 -15.51
N ARG A 97 -11.30 -28.29 -16.39
CA ARG A 97 -11.20 -28.69 -17.79
C ARG A 97 -10.16 -27.81 -18.49
N ARG A 98 -9.25 -28.44 -19.25
CA ARG A 98 -8.15 -27.78 -19.96
C ARG A 98 -8.63 -26.63 -20.86
N VAL A 99 -9.73 -26.83 -21.59
CA VAL A 99 -10.33 -25.83 -22.49
C VAL A 99 -10.79 -24.59 -21.73
N VAL A 100 -11.38 -24.75 -20.54
CA VAL A 100 -11.81 -23.61 -19.72
C VAL A 100 -10.61 -22.83 -19.23
N THR A 101 -9.57 -23.51 -18.75
CA THR A 101 -8.33 -22.85 -18.33
C THR A 101 -7.65 -22.12 -19.48
N PHE A 102 -7.62 -22.73 -20.68
CA PHE A 102 -7.11 -22.11 -21.89
C PHE A 102 -7.85 -20.79 -22.20
N VAL A 103 -9.18 -20.84 -22.33
CA VAL A 103 -9.99 -19.65 -22.67
C VAL A 103 -9.79 -18.54 -21.65
N LEU A 104 -9.87 -18.86 -20.35
CA LEU A 104 -9.75 -17.84 -19.30
C LEU A 104 -8.31 -17.27 -19.21
N LEU A 105 -7.28 -18.09 -19.38
CA LEU A 105 -5.90 -17.60 -19.44
C LEU A 105 -5.67 -16.71 -20.67
N SER A 106 -6.23 -17.05 -21.83
CA SER A 106 -6.16 -16.21 -23.03
C SER A 106 -6.78 -14.83 -22.78
N LEU A 107 -7.92 -14.77 -22.08
CA LEU A 107 -8.56 -13.51 -21.72
C LEU A 107 -7.71 -12.71 -20.72
N CYS A 108 -7.10 -13.35 -19.72
CA CYS A 108 -6.17 -12.66 -18.80
C CYS A 108 -4.94 -12.11 -19.52
N PHE A 109 -4.34 -12.88 -20.43
CA PHE A 109 -3.20 -12.41 -21.22
C PHE A 109 -3.59 -11.29 -22.17
N PHE A 110 -4.73 -11.42 -22.85
CA PHE A 110 -5.27 -10.35 -23.68
C PHE A 110 -5.45 -9.05 -22.87
N ASP A 111 -6.07 -9.13 -21.69
CA ASP A 111 -6.29 -7.97 -20.83
C ASP A 111 -4.96 -7.30 -20.42
N ILE A 112 -3.99 -8.08 -19.97
CA ILE A 112 -2.67 -7.56 -19.58
C ILE A 112 -1.92 -6.98 -20.77
N LEU A 113 -1.95 -7.63 -21.94
CA LEU A 113 -1.22 -7.20 -23.13
C LEU A 113 -1.89 -6.00 -23.85
N MET A 114 -3.18 -5.81 -23.64
CA MET A 114 -3.90 -4.62 -24.12
C MET A 114 -3.51 -3.34 -23.38
N MET A 115 -2.83 -3.46 -22.23
CA MET A 115 -2.22 -2.34 -21.54
C MET A 115 -1.20 -1.68 -22.45
N GLY A 116 -1.50 -0.47 -22.93
CA GLY A 116 -0.68 0.24 -23.91
C GLY A 116 0.69 0.72 -23.41
N HIS A 117 1.20 0.16 -22.31
CA HIS A 117 2.43 0.58 -21.66
C HIS A 117 3.24 -0.65 -21.20
N ILE A 118 4.38 -0.87 -21.86
CA ILE A 118 5.21 -2.08 -21.71
C ILE A 118 5.61 -2.34 -20.26
N GLY A 119 6.01 -1.32 -19.50
CA GLY A 119 6.36 -1.48 -18.07
C GLY A 119 5.27 -2.19 -17.24
N TYR A 120 3.98 -1.95 -17.50
CA TYR A 120 2.88 -2.59 -16.77
C TYR A 120 2.61 -4.00 -17.26
N ILE A 121 2.72 -4.25 -18.57
CA ILE A 121 2.65 -5.61 -19.13
C ILE A 121 3.63 -6.52 -18.39
N PHE A 122 4.89 -6.08 -18.25
CA PHE A 122 5.92 -6.82 -17.52
C PHE A 122 5.62 -6.90 -16.02
N ALA A 123 5.25 -5.80 -15.38
CA ALA A 123 5.01 -5.76 -13.94
C ALA A 123 3.91 -6.76 -13.49
N PHE A 124 2.83 -6.87 -14.26
CA PHE A 124 1.71 -7.77 -13.96
C PHE A 124 1.84 -9.15 -14.61
N GLY A 125 2.64 -9.28 -15.67
CA GLY A 125 2.95 -10.56 -16.34
C GLY A 125 3.99 -11.41 -15.62
N ILE A 126 5.06 -10.81 -15.08
CA ILE A 126 6.13 -11.57 -14.40
C ILE A 126 5.61 -12.41 -13.22
N PRO A 127 4.74 -11.89 -12.32
CA PRO A 127 4.15 -12.72 -11.25
C PRO A 127 3.45 -13.98 -11.76
N ILE A 128 2.78 -13.90 -12.91
CA ILE A 128 2.11 -15.04 -13.56
C ILE A 128 3.13 -16.06 -14.05
N ILE A 129 4.21 -15.60 -14.70
CA ILE A 129 5.30 -16.44 -15.19
C ILE A 129 6.00 -17.14 -14.01
N VAL A 130 6.25 -16.43 -12.91
CA VAL A 130 6.85 -16.98 -11.69
C VAL A 130 5.93 -18.05 -11.08
N ALA A 131 4.62 -17.80 -10.99
CA ALA A 131 3.66 -18.78 -10.50
C ALA A 131 3.60 -20.03 -11.40
N PHE A 132 3.61 -19.85 -12.73
CA PHE A 132 3.68 -20.95 -13.69
C PHE A 132 4.96 -21.77 -13.53
N ALA A 133 6.11 -21.12 -13.44
CA ALA A 133 7.40 -21.76 -13.24
C ALA A 133 7.43 -22.52 -11.92
N ALA A 134 6.99 -21.91 -10.81
CA ALA A 134 6.94 -22.55 -9.50
C ALA A 134 6.05 -23.80 -9.49
N LYS A 135 4.94 -23.80 -10.25
CA LYS A 135 4.02 -24.94 -10.36
C LYS A 135 4.56 -26.06 -11.24
N THR A 136 5.31 -25.74 -12.29
CA THR A 136 5.67 -26.70 -13.35
C THR A 136 7.15 -27.11 -13.37
N TRP A 137 8.04 -26.45 -12.63
CA TRP A 137 9.50 -26.57 -12.77
C TRP A 137 10.03 -28.02 -12.94
N PRO A 138 9.77 -28.98 -12.03
CA PRO A 138 10.34 -30.33 -12.19
C PRO A 138 9.72 -31.09 -13.37
N GLY A 139 8.44 -30.84 -13.66
CA GLY A 139 7.70 -31.50 -14.75
C GLY A 139 8.02 -30.92 -16.13
N CYS A 140 8.31 -29.63 -16.22
CA CYS A 140 8.69 -28.97 -17.47
C CYS A 140 10.03 -29.45 -18.01
N VAL A 141 11.00 -29.74 -17.12
CA VAL A 141 12.31 -30.28 -17.54
C VAL A 141 12.17 -31.68 -18.11
N LEU A 142 11.27 -32.51 -17.54
CA LEU A 142 11.12 -33.92 -17.93
C LEU A 142 10.14 -34.11 -19.10
N ARG A 143 9.03 -33.37 -19.13
CA ARG A 143 7.93 -33.50 -20.13
C ARG A 143 7.29 -32.14 -20.43
N PRO A 144 7.97 -31.25 -21.19
CA PRO A 144 7.57 -29.86 -21.37
C PRO A 144 6.21 -29.69 -22.06
N TRP A 145 5.76 -30.65 -22.86
CA TRP A 145 4.54 -30.52 -23.67
C TRP A 145 3.32 -31.24 -23.08
N THR A 146 3.32 -31.48 -21.78
CA THR A 146 2.22 -32.17 -21.09
C THR A 146 1.56 -31.29 -20.03
N GLY A 147 0.27 -31.54 -19.75
CA GLY A 147 -0.43 -30.87 -18.67
C GLY A 147 -0.67 -29.38 -18.93
N LEU A 148 -0.20 -28.51 -18.03
CA LEU A 148 -0.48 -27.07 -18.02
C LEU A 148 0.33 -26.30 -19.07
N THR A 149 1.55 -26.74 -19.39
CA THR A 149 2.48 -26.01 -20.25
C THR A 149 1.94 -25.70 -21.65
N PRO A 150 1.41 -26.66 -22.44
CA PRO A 150 0.85 -26.34 -23.75
C PRO A 150 -0.35 -25.38 -23.63
N VAL A 151 -1.19 -25.56 -22.61
CA VAL A 151 -2.34 -24.67 -22.35
C VAL A 151 -1.88 -23.23 -22.08
N PHE A 152 -0.86 -23.07 -21.24
CA PHE A 152 -0.30 -21.77 -20.89
C PHE A 152 0.34 -21.07 -22.09
N ILE A 153 1.18 -21.78 -22.86
CA ILE A 153 1.87 -21.24 -24.04
C ILE A 153 0.86 -20.85 -25.12
N THR A 154 -0.08 -21.74 -25.47
CA THR A 154 -1.10 -21.44 -26.48
C THR A 154 -2.01 -20.30 -26.01
N ALA A 155 -2.37 -20.25 -24.72
CA ALA A 155 -3.16 -19.15 -24.19
C ALA A 155 -2.44 -17.80 -24.32
N GLY A 156 -1.15 -17.76 -24.00
CA GLY A 156 -0.30 -16.57 -24.16
C GLY A 156 -0.19 -16.13 -25.61
N PHE A 157 0.04 -17.08 -26.53
CA PHE A 157 0.07 -16.79 -27.97
C PHE A 157 -1.24 -16.17 -28.46
N ILE A 158 -2.39 -16.75 -28.09
CA ILE A 158 -3.70 -16.20 -28.45
C ILE A 158 -3.91 -14.81 -27.82
N GLY A 159 -3.49 -14.60 -26.58
CA GLY A 159 -3.51 -13.27 -25.95
C GLY A 159 -2.72 -12.23 -26.75
N VAL A 160 -1.53 -12.60 -27.24
CA VAL A 160 -0.70 -11.74 -28.12
C VAL A 160 -1.40 -11.46 -29.44
N VAL A 161 -2.00 -12.48 -30.08
CA VAL A 161 -2.73 -12.29 -31.35
C VAL A 161 -3.88 -11.32 -31.16
N LEU A 162 -4.68 -11.47 -30.10
CA LEU A 162 -5.81 -10.59 -29.80
C LEU A 162 -5.35 -9.15 -29.48
N ALA A 163 -4.23 -8.99 -28.76
CA ALA A 163 -3.68 -7.68 -28.39
C ALA A 163 -2.80 -7.04 -29.49
N SER A 164 -2.48 -7.79 -30.56
CA SER A 164 -1.51 -7.39 -31.58
C SER A 164 -1.78 -6.03 -32.22
N PRO A 165 -3.03 -5.59 -32.51
CA PRO A 165 -3.26 -4.28 -33.11
C PRO A 165 -2.78 -3.13 -32.19
N ARG A 166 -2.95 -3.29 -30.87
CA ARG A 166 -2.53 -2.30 -29.88
C ARG A 166 -1.03 -2.39 -29.61
N LEU A 167 -0.50 -3.61 -29.45
CA LEU A 167 0.93 -3.83 -29.23
C LEU A 167 1.76 -3.28 -30.39
N TRP A 168 1.32 -3.48 -31.63
CA TRP A 168 1.98 -2.95 -32.81
C TRP A 168 2.08 -1.42 -32.76
N ALA A 169 0.98 -0.73 -32.44
CA ALA A 169 0.96 0.73 -32.34
C ALA A 169 1.91 1.26 -31.24
N VAL A 170 1.96 0.58 -30.09
CA VAL A 170 2.84 0.94 -28.96
C VAL A 170 4.31 0.72 -29.31
N LEU A 171 4.63 -0.45 -29.88
CA LEU A 171 6.00 -0.79 -30.28
C LEU A 171 6.50 0.16 -31.38
N HIS A 172 5.66 0.51 -32.35
CA HIS A 172 6.00 1.52 -33.35
C HIS A 172 6.29 2.88 -32.71
N GLY A 173 5.46 3.34 -31.77
CA GLY A 173 5.70 4.60 -31.05
C GLY A 173 7.05 4.59 -30.32
N LEU A 174 7.36 3.51 -29.60
CA LEU A 174 8.61 3.37 -28.85
C LEU A 174 9.86 3.24 -29.72
N LEU A 175 9.74 2.72 -30.95
CA LEU A 175 10.87 2.65 -31.89
C LEU A 175 11.25 4.03 -32.45
N TYR A 176 10.29 4.95 -32.57
CA TYR A 176 10.53 6.32 -33.03
C TYR A 176 10.88 7.29 -31.90
N GLU A 177 10.42 7.02 -30.68
CA GLU A 177 10.83 7.74 -29.48
C GLU A 177 12.17 7.21 -28.94
N GLN A 178 13.27 7.90 -29.22
CA GLN A 178 14.61 7.63 -28.65
C GLN A 178 14.70 7.79 -27.10
N LEU A 179 13.56 7.80 -26.40
CA LEU A 179 13.42 8.08 -24.97
C LEU A 179 13.88 6.92 -24.06
N ALA A 180 14.00 5.69 -24.59
CA ALA A 180 14.42 4.53 -23.78
C ALA A 180 15.91 4.57 -23.38
N VAL A 181 16.73 5.40 -24.02
CA VAL A 181 18.19 5.46 -23.80
C VAL A 181 18.62 6.72 -23.04
N SER A 182 17.84 7.82 -23.10
CA SER A 182 18.24 9.13 -22.55
C SER A 182 18.21 9.23 -21.02
N ASN A 183 17.59 8.27 -20.32
CA ASN A 183 17.43 8.26 -18.87
C ASN A 183 18.29 7.22 -18.13
N MET A 184 19.28 6.60 -18.79
CA MET A 184 20.35 5.84 -18.10
C MET A 184 21.36 6.77 -17.42
N TRP A 185 20.87 7.84 -16.79
CA TRP A 185 21.69 8.57 -15.83
C TRP A 185 21.90 7.61 -14.66
N LEU A 186 23.16 7.26 -14.38
CA LEU A 186 23.57 6.79 -13.06
C LEU A 186 23.03 7.83 -12.07
N PRO A 187 21.98 7.54 -11.29
CA PRO A 187 21.60 8.44 -10.22
C PRO A 187 22.81 8.43 -9.29
N SER A 188 23.58 9.51 -9.29
CA SER A 188 24.57 9.70 -8.25
C SER A 188 23.83 9.62 -6.91
N LEU A 189 24.49 9.11 -5.88
CA LEU A 189 24.03 9.09 -4.48
C LEU A 189 23.85 10.52 -3.92
N MET A 190 23.13 11.38 -4.63
CA MET A 190 22.73 12.69 -4.16
C MET A 190 21.40 12.53 -3.45
N GLY A 191 21.45 12.40 -2.13
CA GLY A 191 20.29 12.68 -1.29
C GLY A 191 20.05 11.71 -0.15
N ASN A 192 18.94 11.95 0.55
CA ASN A 192 18.53 11.21 1.74
C ASN A 192 17.51 10.11 1.42
N THR A 193 17.71 9.38 0.33
CA THR A 193 16.77 8.38 -0.22
C THR A 193 16.43 7.27 0.78
N GLY A 194 17.31 6.99 1.73
CA GLY A 194 17.06 6.04 2.82
C GLY A 194 15.80 6.35 3.66
N TYR A 195 15.38 7.62 3.76
CA TYR A 195 14.14 7.96 4.48
C TYR A 195 12.88 7.45 3.78
N PHE A 196 12.93 7.12 2.49
CA PHE A 196 11.79 6.56 1.78
C PHE A 196 11.40 5.17 2.28
N VAL A 197 12.30 4.45 2.94
CA VAL A 197 11.98 3.20 3.64
C VAL A 197 10.89 3.42 4.71
N LEU A 198 10.82 4.62 5.32
CA LEU A 198 9.83 4.92 6.36
C LEU A 198 8.39 4.81 5.87
N THR A 199 8.12 5.00 4.57
CA THR A 199 6.76 4.88 4.02
C THR A 199 6.13 3.50 4.19
N GLY A 200 6.95 2.44 4.23
CA GLY A 200 6.47 1.07 4.51
C GLY A 200 6.13 0.80 5.98
N PHE A 201 6.42 1.73 6.89
CA PHE A 201 6.17 1.60 8.34
C PHE A 201 5.24 2.69 8.86
N ILE A 202 5.52 3.94 8.48
CA ILE A 202 4.85 5.17 8.89
C ILE A 202 4.58 5.99 7.63
N PRO A 203 3.53 5.68 6.87
CA PRO A 203 3.27 6.34 5.58
C PRO A 203 3.08 7.86 5.74
N GLU A 204 2.58 8.33 6.90
CA GLU A 204 2.31 9.75 7.16
C GLU A 204 3.59 10.62 7.20
N VAL A 205 4.78 10.01 7.34
CA VAL A 205 6.07 10.71 7.37
C VAL A 205 6.36 11.44 6.05
N MET A 206 5.85 10.93 4.93
CA MET A 206 5.96 11.60 3.62
C MET A 206 4.73 12.45 3.28
N GLY A 207 3.85 12.72 4.26
CA GLY A 207 2.62 13.45 4.06
C GLY A 207 1.44 12.57 3.60
N ILE A 208 0.26 13.21 3.54
CA ILE A 208 -1.05 12.60 3.25
C ILE A 208 -1.54 13.02 1.86
N HIS A 209 -0.96 14.08 1.27
CA HIS A 209 -1.23 14.53 -0.10
C HIS A 209 0.04 14.56 -0.97
N LEU A 210 -0.10 14.42 -2.30
CA LEU A 210 1.03 14.42 -3.25
C LEU A 210 1.87 15.71 -3.17
N GLY A 211 1.22 16.84 -2.91
CA GLY A 211 1.89 18.14 -2.70
C GLY A 211 2.77 18.16 -1.46
N ASP A 212 2.34 17.51 -0.37
CA ASP A 212 3.14 17.39 0.85
C ASP A 212 4.41 16.56 0.57
N SER A 213 4.24 15.43 -0.11
CA SER A 213 5.32 14.52 -0.48
C SER A 213 6.33 15.18 -1.43
N ALA A 214 5.89 16.00 -2.38
CA ALA A 214 6.76 16.75 -3.28
C ALA A 214 7.61 17.78 -2.51
N ALA A 215 6.98 18.56 -1.62
CA ALA A 215 7.68 19.55 -0.79
C ALA A 215 8.71 18.87 0.12
N ILE A 216 8.34 17.76 0.76
CA ILE A 216 9.26 16.97 1.59
C ILE A 216 10.40 16.39 0.74
N SER A 217 10.13 15.87 -0.45
CA SER A 217 11.16 15.30 -1.33
C SER A 217 12.15 16.36 -1.85
N GLN A 218 11.66 17.57 -2.10
CA GLN A 218 12.49 18.72 -2.48
C GLN A 218 13.47 19.09 -1.36
N VAL A 219 12.98 19.19 -0.11
CA VAL A 219 13.81 19.39 1.10
C VAL A 219 14.84 18.27 1.25
N LEU A 220 14.45 17.01 1.03
CA LEU A 220 15.41 15.91 1.13
C LEU A 220 16.46 15.87 0.01
N GLY A 221 16.38 16.76 -0.99
CA GLY A 221 17.30 16.84 -2.12
C GLY A 221 17.12 15.70 -3.13
N ILE A 222 15.94 15.07 -3.18
CA ILE A 222 15.65 13.87 -3.98
C ILE A 222 14.86 14.21 -5.27
N GLY A 223 14.72 15.51 -5.57
CA GLY A 223 13.96 16.03 -6.71
C GLY A 223 12.44 16.06 -6.46
N GLY A 224 11.72 16.87 -7.24
CA GLY A 224 10.27 17.12 -7.09
C GLY A 224 9.37 15.95 -7.51
N ARG A 225 9.84 14.70 -7.45
CA ARG A 225 9.01 13.52 -7.74
C ARG A 225 7.93 13.39 -6.67
N HIS A 226 6.69 13.14 -7.08
CA HIS A 226 5.62 12.77 -6.15
C HIS A 226 5.88 11.35 -5.65
N THR A 227 6.34 11.18 -4.42
CA THR A 227 6.91 9.91 -3.94
C THR A 227 6.00 9.14 -2.99
N GLN A 228 4.86 9.73 -2.60
CA GLN A 228 4.00 9.28 -1.51
C GLN A 228 3.59 7.79 -1.57
N PHE A 229 3.24 7.29 -2.75
CA PHE A 229 2.96 5.86 -2.98
C PHE A 229 3.93 5.20 -3.93
N HIS A 230 4.88 5.97 -4.45
CA HIS A 230 5.90 5.39 -5.27
C HIS A 230 6.86 4.67 -4.34
N ASN A 231 7.46 5.29 -3.33
CA ASN A 231 8.50 4.73 -2.45
C ASN A 231 8.37 3.26 -1.98
N LEU A 232 7.74 3.00 -0.83
CA LEU A 232 7.53 1.67 -0.25
C LEU A 232 6.09 1.58 0.26
N LEU A 233 5.39 0.54 -0.17
CA LEU A 233 3.95 0.41 0.07
C LEU A 233 3.67 -0.12 1.49
N TYR A 234 2.65 0.44 2.14
CA TYR A 234 2.22 0.01 3.47
C TYR A 234 1.24 -1.17 3.40
N PHE A 235 1.55 -2.28 4.07
CA PHE A 235 0.71 -3.50 4.10
C PHE A 235 0.11 -3.78 5.49
N GLY A 236 0.12 -2.79 6.38
CA GLY A 236 -0.30 -2.91 7.78
C GLY A 236 0.82 -3.39 8.71
N VAL A 237 0.75 -3.02 9.97
CA VAL A 237 1.81 -3.31 10.96
C VAL A 237 2.02 -4.81 11.18
N ILE A 238 0.96 -5.61 11.10
CA ILE A 238 1.04 -7.07 11.29
C ILE A 238 1.87 -7.70 10.17
N SER A 239 1.65 -7.29 8.92
CA SER A 239 2.44 -7.74 7.77
C SER A 239 3.93 -7.42 7.95
N VAL A 240 4.22 -6.19 8.38
CA VAL A 240 5.59 -5.75 8.70
C VAL A 240 6.24 -6.64 9.76
N ILE A 241 5.51 -6.98 10.81
CA ILE A 241 5.99 -7.87 11.88
C ILE A 241 6.36 -9.24 11.33
N PHE A 242 5.49 -9.87 10.54
CA PHE A 242 5.78 -11.20 10.00
C PHE A 242 6.97 -11.20 9.02
N ILE A 243 7.10 -10.17 8.18
CA ILE A 243 8.28 -10.01 7.31
C ILE A 243 9.54 -9.85 8.18
N TYR A 244 9.47 -9.05 9.24
CA TYR A 244 10.62 -8.82 10.10
C TYR A 244 11.02 -10.08 10.89
N LEU A 245 10.06 -10.79 11.48
CA LEU A 245 10.29 -12.08 12.12
C LEU A 245 10.94 -13.09 11.15
N SER A 246 10.55 -13.02 9.87
CA SER A 246 11.16 -13.82 8.80
C SER A 246 12.61 -13.41 8.56
N LEU A 247 12.93 -12.11 8.51
CA LEU A 247 14.29 -11.58 8.36
C LEU A 247 15.21 -11.91 9.56
N LEU A 248 14.64 -12.10 10.75
CA LEU A 248 15.40 -12.59 11.91
C LEU A 248 15.58 -14.12 11.94
N GLY A 249 15.08 -14.83 10.92
CA GLY A 249 15.18 -16.29 10.84
C GLY A 249 14.26 -17.04 11.80
N ALA A 250 13.33 -16.36 12.48
CA ALA A 250 12.47 -16.95 13.49
C ALA A 250 11.46 -17.97 12.91
N LEU A 251 11.13 -17.82 11.62
CA LEU A 251 10.12 -18.62 10.91
C LEU A 251 10.76 -19.61 9.91
N GLY A 252 12.05 -19.92 10.07
CA GLY A 252 12.77 -20.91 9.28
C GLY A 252 13.45 -20.36 8.01
N THR A 253 14.38 -21.15 7.46
CA THR A 253 15.31 -20.72 6.39
C THR A 253 14.59 -20.34 5.09
N ARG A 254 13.53 -21.07 4.71
CA ARG A 254 12.80 -20.79 3.46
C ARG A 254 12.14 -19.41 3.49
N VAL A 255 11.48 -19.08 4.60
CA VAL A 255 10.83 -17.78 4.79
C VAL A 255 11.87 -16.67 4.90
N PHE A 256 12.99 -16.92 5.57
CA PHE A 256 14.13 -16.01 5.64
C PHE A 256 14.70 -15.67 4.26
N THR A 257 14.97 -16.67 3.42
CA THR A 257 15.47 -16.44 2.05
C THR A 257 14.47 -15.62 1.21
N LEU A 258 13.17 -15.93 1.32
CA LEU A 258 12.15 -15.20 0.57
C LEU A 258 11.97 -13.76 1.10
N ALA A 259 12.11 -13.54 2.41
CA ALA A 259 12.06 -12.22 3.00
C ALA A 259 13.27 -11.36 2.59
N ILE A 260 14.47 -11.96 2.50
CA ILE A 260 15.66 -11.30 1.95
C ILE A 260 15.42 -10.90 0.49
N LEU A 261 14.93 -11.82 -0.35
CA LEU A 261 14.59 -11.51 -1.74
C LEU A 261 13.59 -10.35 -1.81
N THR A 262 12.53 -10.41 -0.99
CA THR A 262 11.52 -9.35 -0.90
C THR A 262 12.16 -8.00 -0.57
N LEU A 263 13.08 -7.95 0.39
CA LEU A 263 13.80 -6.74 0.78
C LEU A 263 14.65 -6.20 -0.39
N PHE A 264 15.41 -7.06 -1.08
CA PHE A 264 16.21 -6.66 -2.23
C PHE A 264 15.37 -6.04 -3.36
N VAL A 265 14.23 -6.65 -3.69
CA VAL A 265 13.32 -6.09 -4.71
C VAL A 265 12.68 -4.79 -4.22
N ALA A 266 12.29 -4.71 -2.94
CA ALA A 266 11.64 -3.54 -2.34
C ALA A 266 12.53 -2.29 -2.31
N ILE A 267 13.84 -2.46 -2.11
CA ILE A 267 14.79 -1.34 -2.03
C ILE A 267 15.36 -0.94 -3.40
N THR A 268 15.16 -1.76 -4.43
CA THR A 268 15.57 -1.49 -5.82
C THR A 268 15.07 -0.12 -6.31
N PRO A 269 13.76 0.21 -6.23
CA PRO A 269 13.27 1.51 -6.71
C PRO A 269 13.63 2.68 -5.77
N LEU A 270 14.32 2.42 -4.65
CA LEU A 270 14.81 3.44 -3.73
C LEU A 270 16.29 3.79 -3.97
N TYR A 271 16.97 3.05 -4.85
CA TYR A 271 18.41 3.17 -5.10
C TYR A 271 19.26 3.06 -3.82
N LEU A 272 18.76 2.31 -2.81
CA LEU A 272 19.49 2.13 -1.54
C LEU A 272 20.73 1.26 -1.72
N ILE A 273 20.67 0.30 -2.63
CA ILE A 273 21.80 -0.53 -3.06
C ILE A 273 21.91 -0.41 -4.57
N GLN A 274 22.78 0.50 -5.03
CA GLN A 274 22.91 0.84 -6.45
C GLN A 274 23.20 -0.38 -7.34
N PRO A 275 24.13 -1.30 -7.00
CA PRO A 275 24.40 -2.46 -7.85
C PRO A 275 23.19 -3.37 -8.08
N VAL A 276 22.29 -3.48 -7.09
CA VAL A 276 21.05 -4.26 -7.24
C VAL A 276 20.12 -3.57 -8.23
N SER A 277 20.01 -2.25 -8.12
CA SER A 277 19.20 -1.42 -9.03
C SER A 277 19.70 -1.52 -10.47
N ASP A 278 21.01 -1.50 -10.66
CA ASP A 278 21.64 -1.62 -11.97
C ASP A 278 21.41 -3.01 -12.58
N ILE A 279 21.53 -4.10 -11.79
CA ILE A 279 21.21 -5.45 -12.25
C ILE A 279 19.75 -5.53 -12.70
N PHE A 280 18.81 -4.98 -11.92
CA PHE A 280 17.39 -4.94 -12.30
C PHE A 280 17.17 -4.16 -13.60
N ASN A 281 17.83 -3.01 -13.77
CA ASN A 281 17.72 -2.21 -14.99
C ASN A 281 18.28 -2.95 -16.21
N VAL A 282 19.40 -3.66 -16.07
CA VAL A 282 19.97 -4.48 -17.16
C VAL A 282 19.05 -5.64 -17.53
N LEU A 283 18.52 -6.37 -16.53
CA LEU A 283 17.64 -7.52 -16.78
C LEU A 283 16.30 -7.11 -17.41
N LEU A 284 15.82 -5.90 -17.14
CA LEU A 284 14.53 -5.41 -17.63
C LEU A 284 14.65 -4.53 -18.88
N PHE A 285 15.85 -4.28 -19.40
CA PHE A 285 16.03 -3.51 -20.63
C PHE A 285 15.38 -4.21 -21.84
N PRO A 286 14.62 -3.50 -22.71
CA PRO A 286 14.33 -2.06 -22.73
C PRO A 286 13.09 -1.63 -21.92
N ALA A 287 12.41 -2.54 -21.25
CA ALA A 287 11.20 -2.31 -20.46
C ALA A 287 11.47 -1.74 -19.05
N ILE A 288 12.49 -0.88 -18.88
CA ILE A 288 12.88 -0.33 -17.58
C ILE A 288 11.76 0.58 -17.04
N HIS A 289 11.14 0.19 -15.93
CA HIS A 289 10.12 1.00 -15.26
C HIS A 289 10.00 0.64 -13.78
N ASP A 290 9.94 1.65 -12.90
CA ASP A 290 9.86 1.48 -11.42
C ASP A 290 8.64 0.66 -10.95
N ILE A 291 7.64 0.50 -11.81
CA ILE A 291 6.42 -0.28 -11.50
C ILE A 291 6.70 -1.77 -11.40
N ILE A 292 7.70 -2.27 -12.14
CA ILE A 292 8.06 -3.69 -12.18
C ILE A 292 8.53 -4.15 -10.79
N PRO A 293 9.61 -3.57 -10.20
CA PRO A 293 10.04 -4.00 -8.87
C PRO A 293 8.97 -3.74 -7.81
N ARG A 294 8.16 -2.67 -7.90
CA ARG A 294 7.06 -2.42 -6.94
C ARG A 294 6.00 -3.51 -6.94
N THR A 295 5.55 -3.91 -8.13
CA THR A 295 4.55 -4.97 -8.28
C THR A 295 5.12 -6.30 -7.81
N LEU A 296 6.35 -6.62 -8.18
CA LEU A 296 7.05 -7.82 -7.70
C LEU A 296 7.18 -7.83 -6.18
N THR A 297 7.55 -6.72 -5.55
CA THR A 297 7.58 -6.58 -4.09
C THR A 297 6.22 -6.89 -3.47
N ALA A 298 5.12 -6.39 -4.03
CA ALA A 298 3.79 -6.67 -3.50
C ALA A 298 3.45 -8.17 -3.54
N PHE A 299 3.70 -8.85 -4.65
CA PHE A 299 3.50 -10.30 -4.77
C PHE A 299 4.46 -11.10 -3.87
N LEU A 300 5.72 -10.67 -3.74
CA LEU A 300 6.72 -11.30 -2.87
C LEU A 300 6.39 -11.12 -1.38
N ILE A 301 5.84 -9.98 -0.99
CA ILE A 301 5.32 -9.76 0.38
C ILE A 301 4.20 -10.75 0.65
N LEU A 302 3.21 -10.88 -0.24
CA LEU A 302 2.12 -11.83 -0.07
C LEU A 302 2.63 -13.28 0.00
N ALA A 303 3.58 -13.65 -0.87
CA ALA A 303 4.20 -14.98 -0.84
C ALA A 303 4.99 -15.23 0.46
N THR A 304 5.73 -14.23 0.95
CA THR A 304 6.45 -14.29 2.22
C THR A 304 5.48 -14.48 3.38
N LEU A 305 4.38 -13.71 3.41
CA LEU A 305 3.36 -13.84 4.45
C LEU A 305 2.66 -15.21 4.41
N VAL A 306 2.39 -15.76 3.23
CA VAL A 306 1.86 -17.13 3.08
C VAL A 306 2.78 -18.13 3.79
N LEU A 307 4.07 -18.09 3.49
CA LEU A 307 5.02 -19.02 4.12
C LEU A 307 5.22 -18.72 5.60
N ALA A 308 5.28 -17.45 6.00
CA ALA A 308 5.43 -17.03 7.39
C ALA A 308 4.28 -17.52 8.28
N LEU A 309 3.03 -17.32 7.85
CA LEU A 309 1.85 -17.78 8.58
C LEU A 309 1.76 -19.30 8.62
N ARG A 310 2.17 -19.98 7.55
CA ARG A 310 2.24 -21.44 7.50
C ARG A 310 3.30 -21.99 8.46
N GLU A 311 4.50 -21.44 8.46
CA GLU A 311 5.59 -21.89 9.34
C GLU A 311 5.30 -21.53 10.80
N SER A 312 4.58 -20.45 11.07
CA SER A 312 4.11 -20.10 12.43
C SER A 312 3.20 -21.17 13.05
N ALA A 313 2.66 -22.11 12.25
CA ALA A 313 1.94 -23.28 12.74
C ALA A 313 2.82 -24.25 13.51
N ASN A 314 4.11 -24.30 13.20
CA ASN A 314 5.03 -25.26 13.77
C ASN A 314 5.44 -24.80 15.16
N ASP A 315 5.31 -25.66 16.18
CA ASP A 315 5.68 -25.33 17.56
C ASP A 315 7.15 -24.89 17.73
N ARG A 316 8.02 -25.26 16.76
CA ARG A 316 9.43 -24.85 16.70
C ARG A 316 9.65 -23.43 16.19
N ALA A 317 8.64 -22.79 15.59
CA ALA A 317 8.73 -21.47 14.95
C ALA A 317 8.23 -20.31 15.85
N LYS A 318 8.13 -20.54 17.16
CA LYS A 318 7.73 -19.49 18.11
C LYS A 318 8.88 -18.48 18.28
N PRO A 319 8.64 -17.16 18.13
CA PRO A 319 9.66 -16.14 18.34
C PRO A 319 10.31 -16.27 19.71
N SER A 320 11.64 -16.35 19.73
CA SER A 320 12.41 -16.36 20.98
C SER A 320 12.45 -14.97 21.60
N GLU A 321 12.78 -14.89 22.89
CA GLU A 321 12.96 -13.60 23.57
C GLU A 321 14.00 -12.71 22.87
N ALA A 322 15.09 -13.30 22.37
CA ALA A 322 16.12 -12.58 21.63
C ALA A 322 15.57 -11.93 20.34
N VAL A 323 14.70 -12.65 19.62
CA VAL A 323 14.02 -12.13 18.42
C VAL A 323 13.12 -10.94 18.77
N MET A 324 12.38 -11.01 19.89
CA MET A 324 11.51 -9.91 20.34
C MET A 324 12.30 -8.67 20.79
N ARG A 325 13.48 -8.87 21.40
CA ARG A 325 14.42 -7.78 21.71
C ARG A 325 14.89 -7.07 20.45
N TRP A 326 15.39 -7.82 19.47
CA TRP A 326 15.82 -7.25 18.19
C TRP A 326 14.70 -6.50 17.48
N PHE A 327 13.49 -7.07 17.50
CA PHE A 327 12.33 -6.39 16.93
C PHE A 327 12.03 -5.04 17.60
N THR A 328 12.08 -4.99 18.93
CA THR A 328 11.87 -3.75 19.68
C THR A 328 12.96 -2.70 19.39
N LEU A 329 14.20 -3.13 19.21
CA LEU A 329 15.30 -2.24 18.79
C LEU A 329 15.07 -1.65 17.40
N VAL A 330 14.54 -2.44 16.45
CA VAL A 330 14.23 -1.95 15.10
C VAL A 330 13.06 -0.97 15.10
N ILE A 331 12.03 -1.18 15.93
CA ILE A 331 11.00 -0.15 16.16
C ILE A 331 11.65 1.16 16.61
N GLY A 332 12.57 1.09 17.59
CA GLY A 332 13.33 2.26 18.05
C GLY A 332 14.13 2.94 16.94
N LEU A 333 14.76 2.17 16.05
CA LEU A 333 15.49 2.70 14.89
C LEU A 333 14.56 3.41 13.89
N ILE A 334 13.39 2.83 13.59
CA ILE A 334 12.40 3.45 12.68
C ILE A 334 11.88 4.78 13.26
N VAL A 335 11.63 4.82 14.57
CA VAL A 335 11.24 6.04 15.29
C VAL A 335 12.37 7.07 15.24
N ALA A 336 13.62 6.66 15.46
CA ALA A 336 14.79 7.53 15.35
C ALA A 336 14.93 8.16 13.97
N MET A 337 14.80 7.35 12.92
CA MET A 337 14.83 7.80 11.53
C MET A 337 13.71 8.81 11.25
N SER A 338 12.49 8.55 11.74
CA SER A 338 11.34 9.45 11.58
C SER A 338 11.55 10.79 12.28
N LEU A 339 12.06 10.77 13.52
CA LEU A 339 12.40 11.98 14.27
C LEU A 339 13.52 12.77 13.58
N THR A 340 14.58 12.09 13.12
CA THR A 340 15.70 12.73 12.43
C THR A 340 15.25 13.38 11.12
N MET A 341 14.38 12.70 10.37
CA MET A 341 13.77 13.26 9.17
C MET A 341 12.93 14.49 9.50
N GLY A 342 12.06 14.43 10.51
CA GLY A 342 11.25 15.56 10.94
C GLY A 342 12.09 16.78 11.37
N VAL A 343 13.16 16.54 12.13
CA VAL A 343 14.13 17.58 12.53
C VAL A 343 14.82 18.18 11.30
N LYS A 344 15.19 17.37 10.31
CA LYS A 344 15.81 17.85 9.07
C LYS A 344 14.85 18.72 8.27
N VAL A 345 13.61 18.27 8.08
CA VAL A 345 12.57 19.04 7.37
C VAL A 345 12.29 20.37 8.07
N LEU A 346 12.24 20.38 9.40
CA LEU A 346 12.10 21.61 10.18
C LEU A 346 13.33 22.54 10.05
N HIS A 347 14.54 21.98 10.09
CA HIS A 347 15.79 22.76 10.00
C HIS A 347 15.89 23.53 8.68
N GLU A 348 15.65 22.87 7.54
CA GLU A 348 15.77 23.50 6.23
C GLU A 348 14.70 24.57 6.00
N ASN A 349 13.47 24.34 6.49
CA ASN A 349 12.42 25.34 6.43
C ASN A 349 12.67 26.54 7.36
N MET A 350 13.35 26.36 8.49
CA MET A 350 13.74 27.45 9.39
C MET A 350 15.02 28.18 8.95
N GLY A 351 15.86 27.54 8.13
CA GLY A 351 17.04 28.18 7.51
C GLY A 351 16.69 29.39 6.64
N VAL A 352 15.46 29.43 6.10
CA VAL A 352 14.91 30.56 5.32
C VAL A 352 14.62 31.80 6.20
N LEU A 353 14.47 31.64 7.52
CA LEU A 353 14.16 32.72 8.48
C LEU A 353 15.40 33.27 9.23
N GLY A 354 16.59 32.66 9.04
CA GLY A 354 17.88 33.05 9.65
C GLY A 354 17.99 32.82 11.18
N PRO A 355 19.19 32.90 11.81
CA PRO A 355 20.58 32.76 11.35
C PRO A 355 21.33 31.58 12.03
N GLU A 356 22.64 31.48 11.78
CA GLU A 356 23.68 30.49 12.19
C GLU A 356 23.62 29.84 13.60
N LYS A 357 22.86 30.39 14.55
CA LYS A 357 22.73 29.89 15.95
C LYS A 357 21.87 28.63 16.10
N TRP A 358 21.03 28.31 15.12
CA TRP A 358 20.20 27.10 15.16
C TRP A 358 21.01 25.82 15.06
N SER A 359 22.17 25.86 14.39
CA SER A 359 23.04 24.70 14.17
C SER A 359 23.41 24.00 15.49
N THR A 360 23.79 24.74 16.53
CA THR A 360 24.16 24.20 17.85
C THR A 360 22.98 23.56 18.58
N ILE A 361 21.78 24.15 18.48
CA ILE A 361 20.55 23.58 19.06
C ILE A 361 20.20 22.25 18.37
N PHE A 362 20.33 22.20 17.04
CA PHE A 362 20.09 20.98 16.27
C PHE A 362 21.14 19.90 16.52
N ILE A 363 22.42 20.26 16.70
CA ILE A 363 23.47 19.32 17.12
C ILE A 363 23.15 18.78 18.51
N GLY A 364 22.80 19.64 19.47
CA GLY A 364 22.37 19.24 20.81
C GLY A 364 21.16 18.31 20.80
N ALA A 365 20.15 18.60 19.97
CA ALA A 365 18.97 17.75 19.80
C ALA A 365 19.30 16.38 19.20
N ARG A 366 20.23 16.31 18.23
CA ARG A 366 20.72 15.05 17.65
C ARG A 366 21.49 14.21 18.67
N LEU A 367 22.37 14.84 19.47
CA LEU A 367 23.11 14.16 20.53
C LEU A 367 22.18 13.66 21.64
N ALA A 368 21.19 14.46 22.03
CA ALA A 368 20.16 14.06 22.97
C ALA A 368 19.33 12.88 22.44
N LEU A 369 18.95 12.90 21.15
CA LEU A 369 18.25 11.79 20.50
C LEU A 369 19.11 10.52 20.51
N LEU A 370 20.39 10.61 20.16
CA LEU A 370 21.33 9.47 20.23
C LEU A 370 21.46 8.92 21.65
N ALA A 371 21.56 9.78 22.66
CA ALA A 371 21.62 9.36 24.06
C ALA A 371 20.33 8.65 24.50
N VAL A 372 19.16 9.20 24.14
CA VAL A 372 17.85 8.57 24.42
C VAL A 372 17.75 7.20 23.74
N LEU A 373 18.24 7.07 22.50
CA LEU A 373 18.23 5.79 21.78
C LEU A 373 19.18 4.77 22.40
N ALA A 374 20.39 5.18 22.80
CA ALA A 374 21.34 4.32 23.48
C ALA A 374 20.80 3.81 24.82
N ILE A 375 20.19 4.72 25.62
CA ILE A 375 19.54 4.36 26.88
C ILE A 375 18.35 3.43 26.65
N SER A 376 17.50 3.74 25.66
CA SER A 376 16.35 2.91 25.31
C SER A 376 16.77 1.51 24.86
N ALA A 377 17.83 1.43 24.03
CA ALA A 377 18.40 0.15 23.61
C ALA A 377 18.95 -0.65 24.79
N TRP A 378 19.65 0.02 25.71
CA TRP A 378 20.16 -0.60 26.93
C TRP A 378 19.03 -1.12 27.84
N ILE A 379 17.95 -0.35 28.00
CA ILE A 379 16.75 -0.78 28.75
C ILE A 379 16.12 -2.00 28.07
N VAL A 380 15.86 -1.94 26.76
CA VAL A 380 15.27 -3.05 25.99
C VAL A 380 16.12 -4.33 26.12
N TRP A 381 17.44 -4.19 26.14
CA TRP A 381 18.35 -5.33 26.30
C TRP A 381 18.25 -5.99 27.69
N LYS A 382 17.88 -5.23 28.72
CA LYS A 382 17.69 -5.70 30.10
C LYS A 382 16.26 -6.20 30.38
N LEU A 383 15.28 -5.82 29.56
CA LEU A 383 13.91 -6.26 29.72
C LEU A 383 13.76 -7.76 29.41
N ARG A 384 12.84 -8.40 30.14
CA ARG A 384 12.32 -9.72 29.81
C ARG A 384 11.06 -9.58 28.97
N PHE A 385 10.93 -10.37 27.91
CA PHE A 385 9.71 -10.35 27.08
C PHE A 385 8.73 -11.43 27.52
N ASP A 386 8.09 -11.20 28.67
CA ASP A 386 6.96 -11.97 29.18
C ASP A 386 5.64 -11.18 29.03
N VAL A 387 4.51 -11.84 29.31
CA VAL A 387 3.16 -11.25 29.20
C VAL A 387 3.03 -10.01 30.09
N ASP A 388 3.58 -10.03 31.31
CA ASP A 388 3.48 -8.91 32.25
C ASP A 388 4.25 -7.67 31.81
N THR A 389 5.47 -7.87 31.32
CA THR A 389 6.34 -6.79 30.85
C THR A 389 5.78 -6.20 29.56
N THR A 390 5.36 -7.02 28.61
CA THR A 390 4.73 -6.54 27.37
C THR A 390 3.40 -5.84 27.62
N ARG A 391 2.61 -6.31 28.59
CA ARG A 391 1.39 -5.61 29.07
C ARG A 391 1.69 -4.23 29.63
N LYS A 392 2.79 -4.06 30.39
CA LYS A 392 3.21 -2.75 30.88
C LYS A 392 3.65 -1.85 29.72
N LEU A 393 4.44 -2.38 28.78
CA LEU A 393 4.92 -1.61 27.63
C LEU A 393 3.79 -1.11 26.73
N SER A 394 2.82 -1.95 26.41
CA SER A 394 1.65 -1.55 25.60
C SER A 394 0.74 -0.56 26.34
N ASN A 395 0.58 -0.68 27.66
CA ASN A 395 -0.13 0.31 28.48
C ASN A 395 0.59 1.66 28.47
N VAL A 396 1.92 1.67 28.64
CA VAL A 396 2.73 2.90 28.55
C VAL A 396 2.61 3.51 27.17
N ALA A 397 2.73 2.72 26.10
CA ALA A 397 2.55 3.20 24.73
C ALA A 397 1.16 3.80 24.51
N ALA A 398 0.10 3.18 25.06
CA ALA A 398 -1.27 3.69 24.99
C ALA A 398 -1.43 5.03 25.72
N VAL A 399 -0.90 5.15 26.94
CA VAL A 399 -0.94 6.39 27.72
C VAL A 399 -0.16 7.50 27.03
N VAL A 400 1.05 7.21 26.55
CA VAL A 400 1.87 8.17 25.81
C VAL A 400 1.15 8.64 24.55
N PHE A 401 0.55 7.72 23.79
CA PHE A 401 -0.23 8.07 22.60
C PHE A 401 -1.42 8.98 22.95
N LEU A 402 -2.19 8.66 23.99
CA LEU A 402 -3.36 9.46 24.40
C LEU A 402 -2.96 10.85 24.86
N ILE A 403 -1.92 10.98 25.68
CA ILE A 403 -1.40 12.29 26.12
C ILE A 403 -0.94 13.09 24.91
N ALA A 404 -0.16 12.49 24.02
CA ALA A 404 0.34 13.17 22.82
C ALA A 404 -0.79 13.55 21.85
N ALA A 405 -1.83 12.72 21.72
CA ALA A 405 -3.02 13.05 20.94
C ALA A 405 -3.77 14.24 21.55
N LEU A 406 -3.97 14.27 22.87
CA LEU A 406 -4.61 15.40 23.56
C LEU A 406 -3.82 16.70 23.38
N VAL A 407 -2.50 16.64 23.58
CA VAL A 407 -1.60 17.79 23.37
C VAL A 407 -1.64 18.23 21.91
N GLY A 408 -1.55 17.27 20.97
CA GLY A 408 -1.62 17.54 19.53
C GLY A 408 -2.94 18.19 19.12
N ALA A 409 -4.07 17.74 19.68
CA ALA A 409 -5.38 18.33 19.45
C ALA A 409 -5.48 19.76 20.01
N ALA A 410 -4.97 20.00 21.23
CA ALA A 410 -4.96 21.33 21.83
C ALA A 410 -4.09 22.31 21.02
N VAL A 411 -2.91 21.87 20.56
CA VAL A 411 -2.03 22.66 19.69
C VAL A 411 -2.70 22.94 18.35
N ALA A 412 -3.29 21.93 17.71
CA ALA A 412 -3.98 22.08 16.43
C ALA A 412 -5.19 23.03 16.54
N PHE A 413 -5.93 22.98 17.64
CA PHE A 413 -7.02 23.91 17.92
C PHE A 413 -6.50 25.35 18.13
N LYS A 414 -5.47 25.52 18.96
CA LYS A 414 -4.85 26.83 19.23
C LYS A 414 -4.29 27.48 17.96
N LEU A 415 -3.69 26.67 17.08
CA LEU A 415 -3.15 27.10 15.80
C LEU A 415 -4.19 27.15 14.68
N ARG A 416 -5.49 26.94 14.98
CA ARG A 416 -6.59 26.93 14.01
C ARG A 416 -6.43 25.93 12.85
N LEU A 417 -5.54 24.94 13.00
CA LEU A 417 -5.26 23.93 11.97
C LEU A 417 -6.50 23.08 11.66
N PHE A 418 -7.34 22.78 12.65
CA PHE A 418 -8.56 22.00 12.42
C PHE A 418 -9.67 22.79 11.73
N SER A 419 -9.78 24.10 11.99
CA SER A 419 -10.79 24.96 11.36
C SER A 419 -10.40 25.40 9.95
N GLU A 420 -9.09 25.53 9.69
CA GLU A 420 -8.57 26.05 8.42
C GLU A 420 -8.04 24.94 7.49
N GLN A 421 -7.67 23.77 8.03
CA GLN A 421 -7.06 22.66 7.26
C GLN A 421 -7.73 21.31 7.58
N TRP A 422 -8.86 21.04 6.93
CA TRP A 422 -9.65 19.80 7.12
C TRP A 422 -8.84 18.50 6.92
N LEU A 423 -7.82 18.49 6.04
CA LEU A 423 -6.93 17.34 5.86
C LEU A 423 -6.12 17.00 7.12
N VAL A 424 -5.77 18.01 7.94
CA VAL A 424 -5.09 17.80 9.23
C VAL A 424 -6.04 17.13 10.22
N LEU A 425 -7.28 17.60 10.31
CA LEU A 425 -8.32 17.01 11.16
C LEU A 425 -8.63 15.57 10.74
N ARG A 426 -8.75 15.32 9.43
CA ARG A 426 -8.97 14.00 8.85
C ARG A 426 -7.86 13.00 9.22
N GLY A 427 -6.60 13.37 8.95
CA GLY A 427 -5.45 12.56 9.30
C GLY A 427 -5.39 12.26 10.80
N PHE A 428 -5.72 13.26 11.64
CA PHE A 428 -5.76 13.11 13.08
C PHE A 428 -6.84 12.14 13.56
N ILE A 429 -8.10 12.31 13.11
CA ILE A 429 -9.24 11.47 13.50
C ILE A 429 -9.02 10.01 13.11
N TYR A 430 -8.59 9.74 11.87
CA TYR A 430 -8.41 8.36 11.43
C TYR A 430 -7.16 7.70 12.03
N THR A 431 -6.12 8.47 12.35
CA THR A 431 -4.97 7.97 13.14
C THR A 431 -5.39 7.57 14.55
N LEU A 432 -6.23 8.40 15.19
CA LEU A 432 -6.82 8.08 16.50
C LEU A 432 -7.74 6.86 16.41
N GLY A 433 -8.54 6.74 15.35
CA GLY A 433 -9.39 5.58 15.10
C GLY A 433 -8.60 4.27 14.99
N ALA A 434 -7.49 4.27 14.25
CA ALA A 434 -6.60 3.11 14.16
C ALA A 434 -6.02 2.71 15.54
N ALA A 435 -5.62 3.70 16.35
CA ALA A 435 -5.13 3.47 17.70
C ALA A 435 -6.21 2.86 18.61
N ILE A 436 -7.42 3.43 18.62
CA ILE A 436 -8.57 2.91 19.39
C ILE A 436 -8.87 1.47 18.96
N TRP A 437 -8.91 1.21 17.65
CA TRP A 437 -9.13 -0.13 17.12
C TRP A 437 -8.08 -1.12 17.60
N SER A 438 -6.80 -0.76 17.57
CA SER A 438 -5.71 -1.62 18.06
C SER A 438 -5.88 -1.98 19.55
N LEU A 439 -6.32 -1.02 20.37
CA LEU A 439 -6.57 -1.19 21.80
C LEU A 439 -7.80 -2.05 22.08
N VAL A 440 -8.83 -1.97 21.23
CA VAL A 440 -10.00 -2.86 21.28
C VAL A 440 -9.59 -4.32 21.05
N ILE A 441 -8.78 -4.57 20.02
CA ILE A 441 -8.28 -5.92 19.74
C ILE A 441 -7.43 -6.44 20.91
N LEU A 442 -6.59 -5.58 21.48
CA LEU A 442 -5.81 -5.93 22.67
C LEU A 442 -6.69 -6.23 23.89
N ALA A 443 -7.75 -5.45 24.09
CA ALA A 443 -8.70 -5.67 25.17
C ALA A 443 -9.42 -7.03 25.01
N PHE A 444 -9.79 -7.41 23.78
CA PHE A 444 -10.31 -8.75 23.51
C PHE A 444 -9.29 -9.84 23.85
N ALA A 445 -8.03 -9.69 23.41
CA ALA A 445 -6.95 -10.64 23.73
C ALA A 445 -6.73 -10.82 25.25
N ARG A 446 -6.78 -9.72 26.01
CA ARG A 446 -6.67 -9.72 27.47
C ARG A 446 -7.88 -10.32 28.17
N SER A 447 -9.08 -10.08 27.65
CA SER A 447 -10.31 -10.65 28.21
C SER A 447 -10.38 -12.17 28.06
N SER A 448 -9.79 -12.72 26.99
CA SER A 448 -9.82 -14.15 26.69
C SER A 448 -8.82 -15.00 27.48
N SER A 449 -7.80 -14.40 28.10
CA SER A 449 -6.74 -15.16 28.78
C SER A 449 -7.09 -15.60 30.21
N GLY A 450 -8.32 -15.39 30.68
CA GLY A 450 -8.78 -15.87 31.99
C GLY A 450 -8.10 -15.23 33.21
N GLU A 451 -7.30 -14.17 33.03
CA GLU A 451 -6.72 -13.38 34.13
C GLU A 451 -7.83 -12.57 34.83
N ASN A 452 -8.22 -12.97 36.05
CA ASN A 452 -9.22 -12.43 37.01
C ASN A 452 -9.72 -10.95 36.94
N ASP A 453 -10.90 -10.74 37.52
CA ASP A 453 -11.66 -9.50 37.90
C ASP A 453 -11.89 -8.39 36.87
N LYS A 454 -11.02 -8.23 35.86
CA LYS A 454 -11.10 -7.12 34.89
C LYS A 454 -11.65 -7.54 33.53
N THR A 455 -12.00 -8.81 33.34
CA THR A 455 -12.58 -9.34 32.08
C THR A 455 -13.79 -8.54 31.63
N THR A 456 -14.72 -8.25 32.56
CA THR A 456 -15.91 -7.44 32.28
C THR A 456 -15.56 -6.02 31.86
N LEU A 457 -14.53 -5.42 32.47
CA LEU A 457 -14.04 -4.09 32.10
C LEU A 457 -13.45 -4.10 30.68
N TYR A 458 -12.59 -5.06 30.35
CA TYR A 458 -11.98 -5.16 29.03
C TYR A 458 -13.03 -5.40 27.94
N TYR A 459 -14.03 -6.24 28.20
CA TYR A 459 -15.12 -6.46 27.25
C TYR A 459 -15.93 -5.19 27.00
N ARG A 460 -16.27 -4.43 28.06
CA ARG A 460 -16.97 -3.14 27.93
C ARG A 460 -16.13 -2.11 27.15
N LEU A 461 -14.84 -2.03 27.42
CA LEU A 461 -13.91 -1.16 26.68
C LEU A 461 -13.82 -1.56 25.21
N ALA A 462 -13.78 -2.86 24.93
CA ALA A 462 -13.75 -3.38 23.57
C ALA A 462 -15.02 -3.00 22.81
N VAL A 463 -16.20 -3.23 23.39
CA VAL A 463 -17.49 -2.84 22.77
C VAL A 463 -17.57 -1.34 22.54
N ALA A 464 -17.23 -0.53 23.55
CA ALA A 464 -17.23 0.93 23.42
C ALA A 464 -16.26 1.41 22.34
N GLY A 465 -15.07 0.81 22.26
CA GLY A 465 -14.09 1.16 21.24
C GLY A 465 -14.48 0.71 19.83
N VAL A 466 -15.17 -0.44 19.67
CA VAL A 466 -15.75 -0.85 18.37
C VAL A 466 -16.75 0.21 17.90
N VAL A 467 -17.66 0.63 18.78
CA VAL A 467 -18.65 1.68 18.46
C VAL A 467 -17.95 2.99 18.11
N GLY A 468 -16.95 3.41 18.90
CA GLY A 468 -16.18 4.62 18.63
C GLY A 468 -15.45 4.58 17.29
N ALA A 469 -14.78 3.46 16.97
CA ALA A 469 -14.09 3.27 15.69
C ALA A 469 -15.07 3.23 14.51
N ALA A 470 -16.22 2.57 14.67
CA ALA A 470 -17.28 2.54 13.65
C ALA A 470 -17.82 3.94 13.36
N ILE A 471 -18.10 4.73 14.40
CA ILE A 471 -18.52 6.13 14.26
C ILE A 471 -17.46 6.92 13.49
N MET A 472 -16.17 6.78 13.84
CA MET A 472 -15.09 7.48 13.14
C MET A 472 -14.99 7.12 11.67
N ILE A 473 -15.13 5.84 11.30
CA ILE A 473 -15.10 5.39 9.89
C ILE A 473 -16.30 5.92 9.09
N LEU A 474 -17.46 5.99 9.73
CA LEU A 474 -18.72 6.42 9.11
C LEU A 474 -18.88 7.95 9.07
N LEU A 475 -18.10 8.70 9.86
CA LEU A 475 -18.16 10.15 9.90
C LEU A 475 -17.69 10.75 8.56
N PRO A 476 -18.57 11.48 7.83
CA PRO A 476 -18.20 12.11 6.57
C PRO A 476 -17.40 13.39 6.85
N LEU A 477 -16.08 13.27 6.95
CA LEU A 477 -15.20 14.44 7.05
C LEU A 477 -15.00 15.08 5.66
N PRO A 478 -15.11 16.42 5.53
CA PRO A 478 -15.00 17.14 4.27
C PRO A 478 -13.78 16.79 3.42
N GLU A 479 -14.01 16.75 2.12
CA GLU A 479 -13.07 16.32 1.08
C GLU A 479 -12.51 17.56 0.37
N MET A 480 -11.56 18.26 0.99
CA MET A 480 -10.97 19.46 0.37
C MET A 480 -9.55 19.21 -0.13
N SER A 481 -9.28 19.72 -1.33
CA SER A 481 -7.96 19.81 -1.94
C SER A 481 -7.21 21.03 -1.41
N GLY A 482 -5.98 20.83 -0.95
CA GLY A 482 -5.09 21.92 -0.54
C GLY A 482 -3.78 21.38 0.02
N GLN A 483 -2.69 22.11 -0.16
CA GLN A 483 -1.43 21.79 0.51
C GLN A 483 -1.56 22.11 2.01
N ARG A 484 -1.04 21.23 2.87
CA ARG A 484 -1.04 21.49 4.29
C ARG A 484 0.07 22.46 4.66
N SER A 485 -0.14 23.20 5.75
CA SER A 485 0.95 23.94 6.37
C SER A 485 2.06 22.97 6.82
N ILE A 486 3.28 23.47 6.94
CA ILE A 486 4.40 22.72 7.52
C ILE A 486 4.03 22.17 8.91
N GLY A 487 3.32 22.95 9.72
CA GLY A 487 2.82 22.52 11.03
C GLY A 487 1.85 21.33 10.94
N GLY A 488 0.96 21.32 9.94
CA GLY A 488 0.07 20.20 9.66
C GLY A 488 0.79 18.92 9.22
N ASN A 489 1.88 19.05 8.44
CA ASN A 489 2.70 17.92 8.02
C ASN A 489 3.51 17.32 9.18
N VAL A 490 4.08 18.16 10.04
CA VAL A 490 4.81 17.71 11.24
C VAL A 490 3.88 17.00 12.22
N LEU A 491 2.68 17.56 12.47
CA LEU A 491 1.68 16.92 13.33
C LEU A 491 1.27 15.54 12.80
N ALA A 492 1.06 15.41 11.49
CA ALA A 492 0.72 14.14 10.85
C ALA A 492 1.85 13.09 10.99
N ALA A 493 3.09 13.47 10.72
CA ALA A 493 4.25 12.58 10.86
C ALA A 493 4.46 12.13 12.33
N MET A 494 4.29 13.06 13.29
CA MET A 494 4.37 12.74 14.72
C MET A 494 3.28 11.76 15.14
N MET A 495 2.02 12.03 14.76
CA MET A 495 0.89 11.16 15.07
C MET A 495 1.04 9.78 14.41
N GLY A 496 1.51 9.71 13.16
CA GLY A 496 1.82 8.45 12.48
C GLY A 496 2.91 7.66 13.20
N THR A 497 3.96 8.33 13.67
CA THR A 497 5.06 7.70 14.42
C THR A 497 4.57 7.13 15.75
N LEU A 498 3.78 7.88 16.50
CA LEU A 498 3.19 7.45 17.77
C LEU A 498 2.19 6.30 17.57
N LYS A 499 1.36 6.37 16.52
CA LYS A 499 0.48 5.27 16.09
C LYS A 499 1.29 4.01 15.84
N PHE A 500 2.37 4.09 15.05
CA PHE A 500 3.21 2.94 14.75
C PHE A 500 3.80 2.30 16.02
N ILE A 501 4.32 3.11 16.97
CA ILE A 501 4.82 2.62 18.26
C ILE A 501 3.74 1.84 19.00
N LEU A 502 2.54 2.44 19.14
CA LEU A 502 1.42 1.80 19.82
C LEU A 502 1.05 0.47 19.16
N LEU A 503 0.77 0.50 17.86
CA LEU A 503 0.36 -0.67 17.08
C LEU A 503 1.40 -1.79 17.16
N ALA A 504 2.69 -1.46 17.10
CA ALA A 504 3.78 -2.43 17.20
C ALA A 504 3.85 -3.07 18.60
N PHE A 505 3.71 -2.30 19.68
CA PHE A 505 3.68 -2.86 21.04
C PHE A 505 2.42 -3.69 21.32
N VAL A 506 1.26 -3.29 20.77
CA VAL A 506 0.05 -4.13 20.83
C VAL A 506 0.30 -5.47 20.15
N ALA A 507 0.88 -5.45 18.96
CA ALA A 507 1.16 -6.67 18.23
C ALA A 507 2.23 -7.55 18.88
N ILE A 508 3.26 -6.95 19.49
CA ILE A 508 4.23 -7.66 20.35
C ILE A 508 3.51 -8.40 21.48
N GLU A 509 2.62 -7.72 22.22
CA GLU A 509 1.88 -8.37 23.30
C GLU A 509 0.99 -9.51 22.78
N MET A 510 0.33 -9.33 21.62
CA MET A 510 -0.48 -10.40 20.99
C MET A 510 0.39 -11.63 20.65
N VAL A 511 1.57 -11.42 20.08
CA VAL A 511 2.51 -12.51 19.76
C VAL A 511 2.96 -13.22 21.02
N ILE A 512 3.35 -12.49 22.08
CA ILE A 512 3.78 -13.09 23.35
C ILE A 512 2.64 -13.87 24.02
N ARG A 513 1.40 -13.35 24.04
CA ARG A 513 0.25 -14.08 24.59
C ARG A 513 0.00 -15.39 23.85
N TRP A 514 0.15 -15.40 22.53
CA TRP A 514 0.03 -16.61 21.74
C TRP A 514 1.17 -17.60 22.00
N THR A 515 2.43 -17.15 21.99
CA THR A 515 3.58 -18.05 22.18
C THR A 515 3.65 -18.61 23.58
N SER A 516 3.23 -17.85 24.59
CA SER A 516 3.09 -18.27 25.99
C SER A 516 1.80 -19.05 26.28
N GLY A 517 0.98 -19.38 25.27
CA GLY A 517 -0.20 -20.24 25.42
C GLY A 517 -1.39 -19.61 26.14
N HIS A 518 -1.40 -18.28 26.35
CA HIS A 518 -2.50 -17.57 27.01
C HIS A 518 -3.72 -17.37 26.09
N ILE A 519 -3.52 -17.46 24.77
CA ILE A 519 -4.59 -17.47 23.77
C ILE A 519 -4.34 -18.60 22.77
N SER A 520 -5.41 -19.20 22.27
CA SER A 520 -5.32 -20.22 21.22
C SER A 520 -4.83 -19.62 19.91
N ARG A 521 -4.22 -20.45 19.06
CA ARG A 521 -3.74 -20.01 17.74
C ARG A 521 -4.86 -19.47 16.86
N THR A 522 -6.01 -20.14 16.85
CA THR A 522 -7.17 -19.69 16.07
C THR A 522 -7.67 -18.33 16.54
N LEU A 523 -7.71 -18.09 17.85
CA LEU A 523 -8.04 -16.78 18.39
C LEU A 523 -6.99 -15.73 18.02
N PHE A 524 -5.69 -16.06 18.13
CA PHE A 524 -4.61 -15.18 17.68
C PHE A 524 -4.77 -14.80 16.21
N LEU A 525 -4.98 -15.77 15.31
CA LEU A 525 -5.18 -15.51 13.87
C LEU A 525 -6.42 -14.64 13.60
N ALA A 526 -7.52 -14.87 14.31
CA ALA A 526 -8.72 -14.04 14.20
C ALA A 526 -8.43 -12.59 14.65
N LEU A 527 -7.75 -12.42 15.79
CA LEU A 527 -7.42 -11.10 16.34
C LEU A 527 -6.45 -10.33 15.44
N ILE A 528 -5.39 -10.95 14.92
CA ILE A 528 -4.47 -10.26 13.98
C ILE A 528 -5.15 -9.94 12.64
N THR A 529 -6.13 -10.74 12.22
CA THR A 529 -6.94 -10.45 11.03
C THR A 529 -7.77 -9.20 11.27
N LEU A 530 -8.52 -9.15 12.37
CA LEU A 530 -9.32 -7.98 12.75
C LEU A 530 -8.45 -6.74 12.96
N PHE A 531 -7.27 -6.91 13.58
CA PHE A 531 -6.28 -5.85 13.71
C PHE A 531 -5.89 -5.27 12.35
N THR A 532 -5.52 -6.15 11.41
CA THR A 532 -5.10 -5.77 10.06
C THR A 532 -6.22 -5.07 9.29
N ILE A 533 -7.48 -5.52 9.44
CA ILE A 533 -8.65 -4.86 8.85
C ILE A 533 -8.74 -3.42 9.33
N GLY A 534 -8.72 -3.17 10.64
CA GLY A 534 -8.85 -1.80 11.15
C GLY A 534 -7.68 -0.91 10.74
N ASP A 535 -6.45 -1.40 10.86
CA ASP A 535 -5.25 -0.67 10.45
C ASP A 535 -5.33 -0.21 8.98
N LEU A 536 -5.66 -1.14 8.07
CA LEU A 536 -5.77 -0.84 6.64
C LEU A 536 -7.02 -0.02 6.28
N LEU A 537 -8.15 -0.19 6.96
CA LEU A 537 -9.34 0.63 6.73
C LEU A 537 -9.10 2.10 7.10
N PHE A 538 -8.49 2.35 8.27
CA PHE A 538 -8.16 3.70 8.69
C PHE A 538 -7.06 4.31 7.81
N PHE A 539 -6.05 3.53 7.42
CA PHE A 539 -5.08 3.93 6.39
C PHE A 539 -5.78 4.38 5.11
N ASN A 540 -6.68 3.57 4.54
CA ASN A 540 -7.38 3.93 3.30
C ASN A 540 -8.26 5.19 3.47
N LYS A 541 -8.84 5.43 4.65
CA LYS A 541 -9.59 6.67 4.96
C LYS A 541 -8.70 7.91 5.05
N VAL A 542 -7.47 7.77 5.54
CA VAL A 542 -6.46 8.84 5.52
C VAL A 542 -6.08 9.20 4.09
N TYR A 543 -5.88 8.20 3.23
CA TYR A 543 -5.33 8.36 1.88
C TYR A 543 -6.37 8.37 0.75
N SER A 544 -7.66 8.37 1.06
CA SER A 544 -8.74 8.38 0.06
C SER A 544 -8.72 9.60 -0.88
N HIS A 545 -7.94 10.63 -0.56
CA HIS A 545 -7.90 11.93 -1.25
C HIS A 545 -6.50 12.30 -1.75
N VAL A 546 -5.68 11.28 -2.00
CA VAL A 546 -4.34 11.49 -2.56
C VAL A 546 -4.48 11.95 -4.01
N GLY A 547 -4.10 13.19 -4.27
CA GLY A 547 -3.62 13.60 -5.59
C GLY A 547 -4.59 14.28 -6.54
N ALA A 548 -5.87 14.47 -6.17
CA ALA A 548 -6.76 15.36 -6.90
C ALA A 548 -7.99 15.75 -6.05
N SER A 549 -8.55 16.92 -6.32
CA SER A 549 -9.94 17.21 -5.95
C SER A 549 -10.83 16.13 -6.57
N PRO A 550 -11.84 15.60 -5.85
CA PRO A 550 -12.82 14.72 -6.46
C PRO A 550 -13.43 15.41 -7.70
N PHE A 551 -13.72 14.64 -8.74
CA PHE A 551 -14.41 15.16 -9.93
C PHE A 551 -15.76 15.70 -9.48
N VAL A 552 -15.92 17.02 -9.54
CA VAL A 552 -17.14 17.71 -9.07
C VAL A 552 -18.31 17.43 -10.02
N SER A 553 -18.03 17.10 -11.30
CA SER A 553 -18.99 16.66 -12.29
C SER A 553 -18.30 15.97 -13.48
N ALA A 554 -19.05 15.22 -14.30
CA ALA A 554 -18.50 14.60 -15.54
C ALA A 554 -17.93 15.65 -16.50
N GLN A 555 -18.40 16.89 -16.38
CA GLN A 555 -17.96 18.04 -17.16
C GLN A 555 -16.51 18.43 -16.86
N SER A 556 -15.97 18.10 -15.68
CA SER A 556 -14.56 18.32 -15.35
C SER A 556 -13.63 17.25 -15.92
N ILE A 557 -14.18 16.27 -16.67
CA ILE A 557 -13.37 15.41 -17.52
C ILE A 557 -12.78 16.30 -18.59
N TYR A 558 -13.59 17.03 -19.36
CA TYR A 558 -13.23 17.93 -20.46
C TYR A 558 -12.52 19.22 -20.00
N SER A 559 -11.69 19.81 -20.86
CA SER A 559 -11.05 21.11 -20.57
C SER A 559 -12.13 22.14 -20.18
N PRO A 560 -11.91 23.01 -19.16
CA PRO A 560 -12.91 23.95 -18.70
C PRO A 560 -13.39 24.82 -19.87
N ARG A 561 -14.63 24.58 -20.32
CA ARG A 561 -15.26 25.41 -21.34
C ARG A 561 -15.44 26.81 -20.77
N THR A 562 -15.06 27.82 -21.53
CA THR A 562 -15.72 29.12 -21.45
C THR A 562 -17.22 28.88 -21.58
N VAL A 563 -18.00 29.28 -20.58
CA VAL A 563 -19.46 29.18 -20.62
C VAL A 563 -19.94 29.84 -21.91
N PRO A 564 -20.62 29.13 -22.83
CA PRO A 564 -21.02 29.71 -24.09
C PRO A 564 -22.12 30.75 -23.83
N GLY A 565 -21.90 31.97 -24.30
CA GLY A 565 -22.81 33.10 -24.07
C GLY A 565 -24.13 33.05 -24.84
N THR A 566 -24.48 31.94 -25.51
CA THR A 566 -25.69 31.83 -26.33
C THR A 566 -26.65 30.73 -25.87
N GLU A 567 -27.95 30.98 -26.00
CA GLU A 567 -29.04 30.10 -25.56
C GLU A 567 -29.12 28.77 -26.34
N ALA A 568 -28.67 28.77 -27.60
CA ALA A 568 -28.59 27.58 -28.45
C ALA A 568 -27.55 26.57 -27.93
N ASP A 569 -26.41 27.06 -27.44
CA ASP A 569 -25.35 26.21 -26.86
C ASP A 569 -25.78 25.63 -25.50
N LEU A 570 -26.51 26.41 -24.69
CA LEU A 570 -27.15 25.95 -23.44
C LEU A 570 -28.21 24.86 -23.68
N THR A 571 -28.95 24.94 -24.79
CA THR A 571 -29.98 23.95 -25.14
C THR A 571 -29.35 22.67 -25.68
N ALA A 572 -28.29 22.77 -26.48
CA ALA A 572 -27.47 21.62 -26.89
C ALA A 572 -26.76 20.95 -25.69
N TRP A 573 -26.33 21.74 -24.71
CA TRP A 573 -25.74 21.29 -23.44
C TRP A 573 -26.72 20.49 -22.58
N ARG A 574 -27.97 20.95 -22.41
CA ARG A 574 -29.01 20.15 -21.71
C ARG A 574 -29.38 18.87 -22.47
N LYS A 575 -29.28 18.87 -23.80
CA LYS A 575 -29.53 17.68 -24.61
C LYS A 575 -28.43 16.63 -24.47
N SER A 576 -27.15 16.99 -24.34
CA SER A 576 -26.07 16.00 -24.18
C SER A 576 -26.18 15.19 -22.88
N ASP A 577 -26.62 15.81 -21.78
CA ASP A 577 -26.87 15.13 -20.50
C ASP A 577 -28.03 14.11 -20.54
N SER A 578 -28.89 14.21 -21.56
CA SER A 578 -30.07 13.35 -21.76
C SER A 578 -29.84 12.20 -22.76
N LEU A 579 -28.65 12.12 -23.38
CA LEU A 579 -28.36 11.10 -24.38
C LEU A 579 -28.16 9.71 -23.74
N PRO A 580 -28.58 8.64 -24.44
CA PRO A 580 -28.60 7.29 -23.88
C PRO A 580 -27.21 6.68 -23.66
N ASN A 581 -26.17 7.18 -24.34
CA ASN A 581 -24.79 6.73 -24.18
C ASN A 581 -23.79 7.82 -24.59
N LEU A 582 -22.53 7.66 -24.16
CA LEU A 582 -21.44 8.60 -24.46
C LEU A 582 -21.12 8.68 -25.96
N LEU A 583 -21.25 7.57 -26.70
CA LEU A 583 -20.96 7.50 -28.15
C LEU A 583 -21.94 8.30 -29.00
N ALA A 584 -23.16 8.52 -28.53
CA ALA A 584 -24.15 9.38 -29.18
C ALA A 584 -23.88 10.87 -28.93
N ASN A 585 -22.90 11.23 -28.08
CA ASN A 585 -22.56 12.62 -27.82
C ASN A 585 -21.81 13.21 -29.03
N PRO A 586 -22.39 14.17 -29.78
CA PRO A 586 -21.77 14.75 -30.96
C PRO A 586 -20.44 15.47 -30.67
N GLN A 587 -20.11 15.70 -29.40
CA GLN A 587 -18.87 16.35 -28.97
C GLN A 587 -17.66 15.40 -29.01
N MET A 588 -17.83 14.08 -28.82
CA MET A 588 -16.72 13.13 -28.99
C MET A 588 -16.23 13.05 -30.45
N HIS A 589 -17.08 13.38 -31.42
CA HIS A 589 -16.71 13.40 -32.83
C HIS A 589 -15.98 14.67 -33.27
N ARG A 590 -16.08 15.79 -32.53
CA ARG A 590 -15.43 17.06 -32.89
C ARG A 590 -13.97 17.15 -32.41
N GLU A 591 -13.62 16.56 -31.27
CA GLU A 591 -12.26 16.66 -30.71
C GLU A 591 -11.26 15.69 -31.36
N ASN A 592 -11.72 14.64 -32.07
CA ASN A 592 -10.85 13.74 -32.83
C ASN A 592 -10.13 14.43 -34.02
N GLY A 593 -10.52 15.66 -34.39
CA GLY A 593 -9.85 16.44 -35.44
C GLY A 593 -8.66 17.29 -34.96
N ALA A 594 -8.40 17.38 -33.64
CA ALA A 594 -7.42 18.32 -33.08
C ALA A 594 -6.44 17.70 -32.08
N VAL A 595 -6.20 16.39 -32.13
CA VAL A 595 -5.12 15.75 -31.36
C VAL A 595 -3.84 15.75 -32.20
N GLN A 596 -3.27 16.94 -32.42
CA GLN A 596 -1.86 17.10 -32.77
C GLN A 596 -1.18 17.81 -31.61
N GLY A 597 -0.29 17.09 -30.93
CA GLY A 597 0.72 17.65 -30.02
C GLY A 597 0.28 17.87 -28.58
N TRP A 598 0.30 16.80 -27.77
CA TRP A 598 0.65 16.83 -26.34
C TRP A 598 1.37 15.54 -25.96
#